data_AF-A0A918NAL1-F1
#
_entry.id   AF-A0A918NAL1-F1
#
_cell.length_a   1.000
_cell.length_b   1.000
_cell.length_c   1.000
_cell.angle_alpha   90.00
_cell.angle_beta   90.00
_cell.angle_gamma   90.00
#
_symmetry.space_group_name_H-M   'P 1'
#
loop_
_entity.id
_entity.type
_entity.pdbx_description
1 polymer ?
#
loop_
_entity_poly.entity_id
_entity_poly.type
_entity_poly.pdbx_seq_one_letter_code
_entity_poly.pdbx_strand_id
1 'polypeptide(L)'
;MKPFIVLLLSSCLPWFTQASSLNYEHAVSRIEEKAFPFEELEEWTDHLLYPHLVTHWVENNLEQVDADWFTPLLSREEFEAAGWYTRHQWLAELARREAWRDYLEFARLSDIEGALCQTMAAEEKLGGTVSSAGLRTLWLTGDSLPENCDPFLARVQSLSDFDDLVWQRQLLAFEHRNGGLVRYLSGLYRNPEFKVRGERLRDVYNDPGSLLKATYRPSEAWQRELALATIDRMAYLDPERASNIWVQVIQATPELTIADIRSVSAHLGEAMAKLALPAADYWLSLADPKQTNDDLQHWRLQIALASGDWPKVSHLYDGLDPSIRASGQWRYWRAMALRQTGEPDAADSLLAPLARERSYYGFLAAEALNRPIELDAEPIPPLDTRQSPLLAEAGLQRAKALFEAGDITRAQLEWNLTGRSFDRDQWLEAAVIAQSWQWHHKASQSAAWSGRYGALDLRYPTPWREQVGQLEQSLNVPSYWIYGVIRQESHFMTDAESRVGALGLMQLMPYTARQIADEHTLAFQEEWDLTNPDLNLELGTRYLGMMMERFGHPVYATAAYNAGPSRVDRWLKRYPGDLRVWIESIPFDETRGYVKSVLAYAQVYAARDRSEWRLAQWLEPDQVAFGQ
;
A
#
# COMPACT_ATOMS: atom_id res chain seq x y z
N MET A 1 -3.97 47.55 61.66
CA MET A 1 -4.20 46.10 61.52
C MET A 1 -4.53 45.80 60.06
N LYS A 2 -4.02 44.67 59.57
CA LYS A 2 -3.85 44.21 58.18
C LYS A 2 -5.07 44.34 57.25
N PRO A 3 -4.80 44.37 55.93
CA PRO A 3 -5.54 43.48 55.04
C PRO A 3 -4.62 42.61 54.16
N PHE A 4 -5.28 41.56 53.68
CA PHE A 4 -4.90 40.43 52.83
C PHE A 4 -3.87 40.70 51.71
N ILE A 5 -2.92 39.77 51.57
CA ILE A 5 -2.15 39.52 50.36
C ILE A 5 -2.52 38.11 49.89
N VAL A 6 -3.10 38.01 48.71
CA VAL A 6 -3.26 36.78 47.93
C VAL A 6 -1.93 36.57 47.20
N LEU A 7 -1.24 35.47 47.49
CA LEU A 7 -0.03 35.06 46.78
C LEU A 7 -0.42 34.19 45.59
N LEU A 8 -0.16 34.71 44.39
CA LEU A 8 -0.19 34.00 43.12
C LEU A 8 0.84 32.85 43.15
N LEU A 9 0.36 31.61 43.09
CA LEU A 9 1.18 30.46 42.71
C LEU A 9 1.25 30.43 41.19
N SER A 10 2.37 30.91 40.66
CA SER A 10 2.78 30.71 39.28
C SER A 10 3.06 29.22 39.06
N SER A 11 2.24 28.55 38.27
CA SER A 11 2.50 27.19 37.79
C SER A 11 3.73 27.20 36.88
N CYS A 12 4.85 26.70 37.41
CA CYS A 12 6.00 26.30 36.61
C CYS A 12 5.61 25.05 35.80
N LEU A 13 5.46 25.20 34.48
CA LEU A 13 5.60 24.11 33.52
C LEU A 13 7.11 23.82 33.39
N PRO A 14 7.63 22.67 33.84
CA PRO A 14 9.07 22.44 33.78
C PRO A 14 9.38 21.58 32.55
N TRP A 15 10.26 22.08 31.68
CA TRP A 15 11.56 21.52 31.26
C TRP A 15 11.85 19.99 31.35
N PHE A 16 10.87 19.11 31.47
CA PHE A 16 11.05 17.68 31.73
C PHE A 16 11.17 16.80 30.47
N THR A 17 10.83 17.27 29.27
CA THR A 17 10.64 16.37 28.12
C THR A 17 11.94 15.80 27.53
N GLN A 18 13.03 16.58 27.52
CA GLN A 18 14.29 16.14 26.91
C GLN A 18 15.10 15.19 27.81
N ALA A 19 15.06 15.40 29.13
CA ALA A 19 15.67 14.45 30.07
C ALA A 19 14.87 13.15 30.16
N SER A 20 13.52 13.22 30.06
CA SER A 20 12.68 12.02 30.05
C SER A 20 12.84 11.17 28.79
N SER A 21 13.05 11.78 27.62
CA SER A 21 13.27 11.05 26.36
C SER A 21 14.61 10.32 26.35
N LEU A 22 15.70 10.98 26.76
CA LEU A 22 17.02 10.35 26.89
C LEU A 22 17.02 9.18 27.89
N ASN A 23 16.32 9.34 29.02
CA ASN A 23 16.19 8.25 29.98
C ASN A 23 15.42 7.06 29.39
N TYR A 24 14.38 7.32 28.58
CA TYR A 24 13.57 6.27 27.95
C TYR A 24 14.38 5.51 26.89
N GLU A 25 15.08 6.21 26.00
CA GLU A 25 15.95 5.60 25.00
C GLU A 25 17.00 4.68 25.64
N HIS A 26 17.64 5.16 26.71
CA HIS A 26 18.60 4.35 27.46
C HIS A 26 17.96 3.11 28.12
N ALA A 27 16.75 3.25 28.67
CA ALA A 27 16.01 2.13 29.25
C ALA A 27 15.63 1.08 28.20
N VAL A 28 15.16 1.51 27.02
CA VAL A 28 14.84 0.62 25.88
C VAL A 28 16.09 -0.13 25.42
N SER A 29 17.21 0.56 25.21
CA SER A 29 18.48 -0.08 24.85
C SER A 29 18.89 -1.15 25.88
N ARG A 30 18.75 -0.86 27.18
CA ARG A 30 19.03 -1.85 28.24
C ARG A 30 18.05 -3.03 28.23
N ILE A 31 16.79 -2.82 27.87
CA ILE A 31 15.81 -3.91 27.70
C ILE A 31 16.27 -4.85 26.57
N GLU A 32 16.64 -4.30 25.43
CA GLU A 32 17.12 -5.06 24.26
C GLU A 32 18.42 -5.83 24.57
N GLU A 33 19.30 -5.24 25.38
CA GLU A 33 20.53 -5.86 25.89
C GLU A 33 20.30 -6.87 27.03
N LYS A 34 19.04 -7.09 27.45
CA LYS A 34 18.66 -7.93 28.61
C LYS A 34 19.30 -7.48 29.93
N ALA A 35 19.59 -6.20 30.04
CA ALA A 35 20.21 -5.55 31.19
C ALA A 35 19.21 -4.71 32.01
N PHE A 36 17.89 -4.87 31.79
CA PHE A 36 16.83 -4.14 32.49
C PHE A 36 15.89 -5.12 33.24
N PRO A 37 16.06 -5.30 34.56
CA PRO A 37 15.26 -6.23 35.36
C PRO A 37 13.86 -5.67 35.65
N PHE A 38 12.94 -6.53 36.08
CA PHE A 38 11.54 -6.16 36.33
C PHE A 38 11.42 -5.10 37.44
N GLU A 39 12.25 -5.17 38.48
CA GLU A 39 12.22 -4.24 39.60
C GLU A 39 12.49 -2.79 39.17
N GLU A 40 13.29 -2.59 38.12
CA GLU A 40 13.54 -1.25 37.57
C GLU A 40 12.32 -0.71 36.80
N LEU A 41 11.38 -1.55 36.33
CA LEU A 41 10.11 -1.05 35.76
C LEU A 41 9.24 -0.37 36.82
N GLU A 42 9.29 -0.83 38.08
CA GLU A 42 8.47 -0.30 39.15
C GLU A 42 8.82 1.17 39.48
N GLU A 43 10.09 1.55 39.26
CA GLU A 43 10.58 2.93 39.41
C GLU A 43 9.98 3.89 38.36
N TRP A 44 9.43 3.36 37.27
CA TRP A 44 8.86 4.15 36.18
C TRP A 44 7.37 4.36 36.29
N THR A 45 6.68 3.85 37.32
CA THR A 45 5.21 3.88 37.41
C THR A 45 4.56 5.27 37.28
N ASP A 46 5.25 6.33 37.71
CA ASP A 46 4.79 7.73 37.56
C ASP A 46 5.29 8.42 36.27
N HIS A 47 6.08 7.72 35.44
CA HIS A 47 6.68 8.26 34.23
C HIS A 47 5.67 8.27 33.06
N LEU A 48 5.66 9.36 32.29
CA LEU A 48 4.76 9.54 31.13
C LEU A 48 4.83 8.39 30.11
N LEU A 49 6.02 7.87 29.85
CA LEU A 49 6.29 6.77 28.92
C LEU A 49 6.26 5.38 29.56
N TYR A 50 5.82 5.25 30.81
CA TYR A 50 5.70 3.96 31.49
C TYR A 50 4.95 2.89 30.67
N PRO A 51 3.79 3.19 30.04
CA PRO A 51 3.08 2.17 29.28
C PRO A 51 3.91 1.57 28.14
N HIS A 52 4.67 2.41 27.43
CA HIS A 52 5.53 1.98 26.31
C HIS A 52 6.77 1.23 26.79
N LEU A 53 7.35 1.64 27.93
CA LEU A 53 8.48 0.93 28.50
C LEU A 53 8.07 -0.47 28.99
N VAL A 54 6.90 -0.58 29.63
CA VAL A 54 6.32 -1.88 30.03
C VAL A 54 6.13 -2.78 28.82
N THR A 55 5.55 -2.26 27.73
CA THR A 55 5.28 -3.10 26.57
C THR A 55 6.56 -3.51 25.83
N HIS A 56 7.56 -2.64 25.72
CA HIS A 56 8.91 -3.00 25.27
C HIS A 56 9.54 -4.11 26.11
N TRP A 57 9.46 -3.98 27.44
CA TRP A 57 10.00 -5.00 28.34
C TRP A 57 9.29 -6.34 28.16
N VAL A 58 7.96 -6.32 28.06
CA VAL A 58 7.15 -7.53 27.81
C VAL A 58 7.51 -8.18 26.49
N GLU A 59 7.64 -7.41 25.40
CA GLU A 59 8.03 -7.91 24.08
C GLU A 59 9.37 -8.66 24.10
N ASN A 60 10.30 -8.23 24.97
CA ASN A 60 11.61 -8.87 25.14
C ASN A 60 11.64 -9.99 26.20
N ASN A 61 10.58 -10.15 27.00
CA ASN A 61 10.51 -11.10 28.13
C ASN A 61 9.23 -11.95 28.11
N LEU A 62 8.56 -12.07 26.95
CA LEU A 62 7.23 -12.67 26.80
C LEU A 62 7.06 -13.97 27.58
N GLU A 63 8.03 -14.88 27.55
CA GLU A 63 7.95 -16.21 28.20
C GLU A 63 7.89 -16.16 29.73
N GLN A 64 8.37 -15.08 30.35
CA GLN A 64 8.52 -14.93 31.80
C GLN A 64 7.42 -14.04 32.42
N VAL A 65 6.62 -13.38 31.59
CA VAL A 65 5.60 -12.42 32.02
C VAL A 65 4.44 -13.13 32.71
N ASP A 66 4.06 -12.64 33.89
CA ASP A 66 2.86 -13.08 34.62
C ASP A 66 1.59 -12.51 33.99
N ALA A 67 0.63 -13.39 33.68
CA ALA A 67 -0.63 -13.02 33.04
C ALA A 67 -1.54 -12.21 33.96
N ASP A 68 -1.50 -12.47 35.27
CA ASP A 68 -2.29 -11.74 36.27
C ASP A 68 -1.79 -10.29 36.43
N TRP A 69 -0.50 -10.05 36.16
CA TRP A 69 0.09 -8.71 36.15
C TRP A 69 -0.20 -7.96 34.85
N PHE A 70 0.09 -8.56 33.69
CA PHE A 70 0.09 -7.83 32.42
C PHE A 70 -1.29 -7.66 31.78
N THR A 71 -2.15 -8.68 31.83
CA THR A 71 -3.46 -8.67 31.16
C THR A 71 -4.34 -7.50 31.63
N PRO A 72 -4.43 -7.17 32.94
CA PRO A 72 -5.19 -6.00 33.39
C PRO A 72 -4.61 -4.66 32.94
N LEU A 73 -3.30 -4.56 32.70
CA LEU A 73 -2.67 -3.32 32.21
C LEU A 73 -3.17 -2.98 30.81
N LEU A 74 -3.27 -3.99 29.93
CA LEU A 74 -3.73 -3.81 28.55
C LEU A 74 -5.19 -3.35 28.42
N SER A 75 -5.98 -3.40 29.49
CA SER A 75 -7.34 -2.88 29.54
C SER A 75 -7.43 -1.41 29.98
N ARG A 76 -6.31 -0.80 30.38
CA ARG A 76 -6.26 0.62 30.79
C ARG A 76 -6.06 1.53 29.58
N GLU A 77 -6.61 2.73 29.64
CA GLU A 77 -6.59 3.72 28.55
C GLU A 77 -5.17 4.08 28.13
N GLU A 78 -4.25 4.25 29.09
CA GLU A 78 -2.86 4.58 28.83
C GLU A 78 -2.06 3.47 28.10
N PHE A 79 -2.59 2.23 28.07
CA PHE A 79 -2.04 1.10 27.33
C PHE A 79 -2.75 0.84 25.99
N GLU A 80 -3.72 1.67 25.58
CA GLU A 80 -4.40 1.49 24.29
C GLU A 80 -3.37 1.52 23.14
N ALA A 81 -2.60 2.61 23.04
CA ALA A 81 -1.52 2.75 22.07
C ALA A 81 -0.32 1.85 22.40
N ALA A 82 0.19 1.91 23.64
CA ALA A 82 1.40 1.19 24.01
C ALA A 82 1.30 -0.33 23.80
N GLY A 83 0.12 -0.91 24.05
CA GLY A 83 -0.13 -2.35 23.88
C GLY A 83 -0.51 -2.78 22.47
N TRP A 84 -0.64 -1.87 21.50
CA TRP A 84 -1.21 -2.19 20.19
C TRP A 84 -0.54 -3.37 19.48
N TYR A 85 0.79 -3.34 19.38
CA TYR A 85 1.56 -4.43 18.78
C TYR A 85 1.71 -5.61 19.74
N THR A 86 1.92 -5.31 21.03
CA THR A 86 2.16 -6.32 22.07
C THR A 86 0.96 -7.23 22.28
N ARG A 87 -0.28 -6.76 22.09
CA ARG A 87 -1.49 -7.58 22.29
C ARG A 87 -1.46 -8.84 21.42
N HIS A 88 -1.03 -8.76 20.16
CA HIS A 88 -0.95 -9.92 19.27
C HIS A 88 0.15 -10.91 19.72
N GLN A 89 1.31 -10.39 20.12
CA GLN A 89 2.40 -11.22 20.63
C GLN A 89 2.00 -11.91 21.95
N TRP A 90 1.32 -11.18 22.83
CA TRP A 90 0.82 -11.69 24.10
C TRP A 90 -0.24 -12.77 23.88
N LEU A 91 -1.17 -12.57 22.94
CA LEU A 91 -2.17 -13.57 22.58
C LEU A 91 -1.52 -14.85 22.04
N ALA A 92 -0.50 -14.72 21.19
CA ALA A 92 0.28 -15.85 20.69
C ALA A 92 1.03 -16.58 21.82
N GLU A 93 1.56 -15.83 22.80
CA GLU A 93 2.23 -16.40 23.97
C GLU A 93 1.26 -17.15 24.89
N LEU A 94 0.07 -16.60 25.17
CA LEU A 94 -0.98 -17.29 25.93
C LEU A 94 -1.38 -18.62 25.26
N ALA A 95 -1.48 -18.63 23.93
CA ALA A 95 -1.74 -19.85 23.18
C ALA A 95 -0.58 -20.85 23.27
N ARG A 96 0.67 -20.37 23.18
CA ARG A 96 1.88 -21.22 23.33
C ARG A 96 1.94 -21.89 24.69
N ARG A 97 1.52 -21.19 25.76
CA ARG A 97 1.42 -21.70 27.13
C ARG A 97 0.20 -22.60 27.38
N GLU A 98 -0.68 -22.77 26.40
CA GLU A 98 -1.99 -23.40 26.58
C GLU A 98 -2.85 -22.76 27.70
N ALA A 99 -2.66 -21.47 27.95
CA ALA A 99 -3.43 -20.69 28.93
C ALA A 99 -4.81 -20.32 28.35
N TRP A 100 -5.62 -21.32 27.98
CA TRP A 100 -6.80 -21.15 27.13
C TRP A 100 -7.90 -20.27 27.72
N ARG A 101 -8.04 -20.27 29.05
CA ARG A 101 -8.97 -19.38 29.74
C ARG A 101 -8.54 -17.92 29.56
N ASP A 102 -7.27 -17.63 29.85
CA ASP A 102 -6.72 -16.28 29.75
C ASP A 102 -6.66 -15.81 28.30
N TYR A 103 -6.35 -16.71 27.36
CA TYR A 103 -6.39 -16.45 25.92
C TYR A 103 -7.77 -15.95 25.46
N LEU A 104 -8.85 -16.67 25.79
CA LEU A 104 -10.20 -16.28 25.37
C LEU A 104 -10.71 -15.04 26.12
N GLU A 105 -10.38 -14.92 27.40
CA GLU A 105 -10.70 -13.74 28.19
C GLU A 105 -10.04 -12.49 27.61
N PHE A 106 -8.74 -12.57 27.33
CA PHE A 106 -7.95 -11.49 26.75
C PHE A 106 -8.37 -11.14 25.33
N ALA A 107 -8.58 -12.13 24.44
CA ALA A 107 -9.07 -11.90 23.08
C ALA A 107 -10.40 -11.14 23.09
N ARG A 108 -11.34 -11.53 23.97
CA ARG A 108 -12.62 -10.85 24.14
C ARG A 108 -12.49 -9.43 24.70
N LEU A 109 -11.62 -9.22 25.68
CA LEU A 109 -11.42 -7.92 26.31
C LEU A 109 -10.69 -6.92 25.39
N SER A 110 -9.79 -7.43 24.55
CA SER A 110 -8.98 -6.62 23.65
C SER A 110 -9.62 -6.37 22.29
N ASP A 111 -10.78 -6.99 22.01
CA ASP A 111 -11.44 -6.96 20.70
C ASP A 111 -10.49 -7.32 19.55
N ILE A 112 -9.60 -8.31 19.80
CA ILE A 112 -8.63 -8.81 18.82
C ILE A 112 -9.04 -10.22 18.42
N GLU A 113 -9.14 -10.43 17.11
CA GLU A 113 -9.28 -11.77 16.57
C GLU A 113 -7.96 -12.54 16.76
N GLY A 114 -8.00 -13.57 17.61
CA GLY A 114 -6.92 -14.54 17.68
C GLY A 114 -6.82 -15.40 16.43
N ALA A 115 -5.67 -16.04 16.21
CA ALA A 115 -5.51 -16.94 15.07
C ALA A 115 -6.58 -18.03 15.13
N LEU A 116 -7.35 -18.19 14.04
CA LEU A 116 -8.55 -19.03 13.98
C LEU A 116 -8.37 -20.40 14.67
N CYS A 117 -7.29 -21.11 14.37
CA CYS A 117 -7.02 -22.44 14.94
C CYS A 117 -6.68 -22.42 16.44
N GLN A 118 -6.02 -21.38 16.94
CA GLN A 118 -5.76 -21.22 18.38
C GLN A 118 -7.05 -20.94 19.14
N THR A 119 -7.92 -20.09 18.57
CA THR A 119 -9.26 -19.82 19.13
C THR A 119 -10.11 -21.08 19.17
N MET A 120 -10.16 -21.85 18.07
CA MET A 120 -10.83 -23.14 18.02
C MET A 120 -10.27 -24.13 19.07
N ALA A 121 -8.96 -24.18 19.25
CA ALA A 121 -8.31 -25.04 20.24
C ALA A 121 -8.69 -24.64 21.67
N ALA A 122 -8.69 -23.34 21.96
CA ALA A 122 -9.08 -22.80 23.26
C ALA A 122 -10.54 -23.16 23.60
N GLU A 123 -11.46 -22.99 22.65
CA GLU A 123 -12.87 -23.33 22.81
C GLU A 123 -13.08 -24.81 23.13
N GLU A 124 -12.43 -25.74 22.42
CA GLU A 124 -12.56 -27.18 22.71
C GLU A 124 -12.00 -27.55 24.08
N LYS A 125 -10.86 -26.96 24.47
CA LYS A 125 -10.21 -27.22 25.77
C LYS A 125 -11.07 -26.76 26.96
N LEU A 126 -11.93 -25.76 26.76
CA LEU A 126 -12.88 -25.29 27.76
C LEU A 126 -14.27 -25.93 27.65
N GLY A 127 -14.39 -27.04 26.92
CA GLY A 127 -15.63 -27.84 26.84
C GLY A 127 -16.58 -27.45 25.71
N GLY A 128 -16.17 -26.55 24.82
CA GLY A 128 -16.84 -26.29 23.54
C GLY A 128 -16.63 -27.43 22.55
N THR A 129 -17.23 -27.32 21.37
CA THR A 129 -17.04 -28.28 20.28
C THR A 129 -16.87 -27.56 18.95
N VAL A 130 -15.85 -27.93 18.18
CA VAL A 130 -15.71 -27.43 16.81
C VAL A 130 -16.68 -28.19 15.91
N SER A 131 -17.62 -27.44 15.33
CA SER A 131 -18.61 -27.99 14.39
C SER A 131 -17.96 -28.41 13.08
N SER A 132 -18.62 -29.34 12.37
CA SER A 132 -18.19 -29.73 11.02
C SER A 132 -18.27 -28.56 10.01
N ALA A 133 -19.12 -27.57 10.25
CA ALA A 133 -19.16 -26.34 9.46
C ALA A 133 -17.88 -25.51 9.66
N GLY A 134 -17.44 -25.33 10.90
CA GLY A 134 -16.18 -24.63 11.21
C GLY A 134 -14.96 -25.31 10.60
N LEU A 135 -14.91 -26.65 10.60
CA LEU A 135 -13.85 -27.40 9.93
C LEU A 135 -13.82 -27.16 8.41
N ARG A 136 -14.99 -27.04 7.76
CA ARG A 136 -15.07 -26.75 6.32
C ARG A 136 -14.60 -25.34 6.01
N THR A 137 -15.02 -24.35 6.81
CA THR A 137 -14.56 -22.96 6.66
C THR A 137 -13.04 -22.87 6.81
N LEU A 138 -12.45 -23.55 7.80
CA LEU A 138 -10.99 -23.61 7.96
C LEU A 138 -10.31 -24.28 6.75
N TRP A 139 -10.89 -25.36 6.22
CA TRP A 139 -10.27 -26.16 5.15
C TRP A 139 -10.23 -25.43 3.80
N LEU A 140 -11.27 -24.69 3.44
CA LEU A 140 -11.47 -24.14 2.09
C LEU A 140 -10.65 -22.86 1.85
N THR A 141 -9.33 -23.01 1.76
CA THR A 141 -8.37 -21.97 1.39
C THR A 141 -7.31 -22.50 0.41
N GLY A 142 -6.84 -21.63 -0.49
CA GLY A 142 -5.74 -21.90 -1.41
C GLY A 142 -4.35 -21.78 -0.77
N ASP A 143 -4.29 -21.33 0.48
CA ASP A 143 -3.05 -21.10 1.21
C ASP A 143 -2.70 -22.26 2.14
N SER A 144 -1.40 -22.38 2.43
CA SER A 144 -0.91 -23.27 3.47
C SER A 144 -1.29 -22.69 4.84
N LEU A 145 -1.85 -23.53 5.70
CA LEU A 145 -2.22 -23.15 7.07
C LEU A 145 -1.06 -23.45 8.02
N PRO A 146 -0.95 -22.73 9.16
CA PRO A 146 0.07 -23.02 10.16
C PRO A 146 -0.12 -24.40 10.81
N GLU A 147 0.97 -24.98 11.34
CA GLU A 147 0.99 -26.35 11.92
C GLU A 147 -0.02 -26.55 13.06
N ASN A 148 -0.33 -25.50 13.82
CA ASN A 148 -1.32 -25.56 14.89
C ASN A 148 -2.76 -25.85 14.40
N CYS A 149 -3.02 -25.75 13.09
CA CYS A 149 -4.28 -26.14 12.47
C CYS A 149 -4.38 -27.64 12.18
N ASP A 150 -3.27 -28.39 12.17
CA ASP A 150 -3.23 -29.79 11.75
C ASP A 150 -4.21 -30.72 12.48
N PRO A 151 -4.45 -30.59 13.81
CA PRO A 151 -5.45 -31.41 14.49
C PRO A 151 -6.87 -31.25 13.92
N PHE A 152 -7.23 -30.04 13.47
CA PHE A 152 -8.52 -29.76 12.84
C PHE A 152 -8.57 -30.24 11.40
N LEU A 153 -7.48 -30.04 10.65
CA LEU A 153 -7.36 -30.53 9.27
C LEU A 153 -7.41 -32.06 9.20
N ALA A 154 -6.82 -32.76 10.17
CA ALA A 154 -6.92 -34.21 10.30
C ALA A 154 -8.38 -34.68 10.49
N ARG A 155 -9.19 -33.90 11.21
CA ARG A 155 -10.63 -34.20 11.40
C ARG A 155 -11.46 -33.98 10.15
N VAL A 156 -11.08 -33.06 9.25
CA VAL A 156 -11.76 -32.88 7.95
C VAL A 156 -11.77 -34.19 7.16
N GLN A 157 -10.72 -35.00 7.31
CA GLN A 157 -10.68 -36.33 6.72
C GLN A 157 -11.86 -37.20 7.16
N SER A 158 -12.38 -37.07 8.38
CA SER A 158 -13.52 -37.89 8.83
C SER A 158 -14.87 -37.54 8.19
N LEU A 159 -14.95 -36.42 7.44
CA LEU A 159 -16.19 -35.98 6.80
C LEU A 159 -16.54 -36.84 5.59
N SER A 160 -17.84 -37.04 5.35
CA SER A 160 -18.34 -37.87 4.25
C SER A 160 -18.04 -37.29 2.86
N ASP A 161 -17.95 -35.96 2.78
CA ASP A 161 -17.67 -35.15 1.58
C ASP A 161 -16.16 -34.82 1.44
N PHE A 162 -15.28 -35.59 2.09
CA PHE A 162 -13.84 -35.28 2.13
C PHE A 162 -13.19 -35.15 0.74
N ASP A 163 -13.47 -36.06 -0.20
CA ASP A 163 -12.88 -36.00 -1.54
C ASP A 163 -13.33 -34.75 -2.31
N ASP A 164 -14.59 -34.32 -2.16
CA ASP A 164 -15.09 -33.06 -2.73
C ASP A 164 -14.39 -31.84 -2.10
N LEU A 165 -14.16 -31.86 -0.79
CA LEU A 165 -13.43 -30.80 -0.09
C LEU A 165 -11.95 -30.74 -0.51
N VAL A 166 -11.29 -31.89 -0.71
CA VAL A 166 -9.92 -31.93 -1.24
C VAL A 166 -9.88 -31.30 -2.63
N TRP A 167 -10.86 -31.62 -3.49
CA TRP A 167 -10.98 -31.04 -4.83
C TRP A 167 -11.16 -29.53 -4.83
N GLN A 168 -12.12 -29.02 -4.04
CA GLN A 168 -12.34 -27.58 -3.91
C GLN A 168 -11.09 -26.86 -3.40
N ARG A 169 -10.42 -27.40 -2.38
CA ARG A 169 -9.18 -26.81 -1.87
C ARG A 169 -8.04 -26.87 -2.88
N GLN A 170 -7.97 -27.93 -3.68
CA GLN A 170 -6.95 -28.07 -4.72
C GLN A 170 -7.15 -27.05 -5.85
N LEU A 171 -8.40 -26.72 -6.21
CA LEU A 171 -8.71 -25.63 -7.15
C LEU A 171 -8.33 -24.26 -6.58
N LEU A 172 -8.65 -23.98 -5.30
CA LEU A 172 -8.21 -22.73 -4.64
C LEU A 172 -6.68 -22.63 -4.60
N ALA A 173 -5.99 -23.73 -4.28
CA ALA A 173 -4.54 -23.77 -4.28
C ALA A 173 -3.94 -23.52 -5.68
N PHE A 174 -4.64 -23.98 -6.72
CA PHE A 174 -4.27 -23.73 -8.11
C PHE A 174 -4.38 -22.23 -8.44
N GLU A 175 -5.50 -21.61 -8.09
CA GLU A 175 -5.80 -20.18 -8.29
C GLU A 175 -4.79 -19.28 -7.54
N HIS A 176 -4.51 -19.59 -6.28
CA HIS A 176 -3.49 -18.93 -5.45
C HIS A 176 -2.04 -19.23 -5.90
N ARG A 177 -1.87 -20.03 -6.96
CA ARG A 177 -0.57 -20.44 -7.50
C ARG A 177 0.30 -21.21 -6.50
N ASN A 178 -0.30 -21.87 -5.52
CA ASN A 178 0.38 -22.69 -4.52
C ASN A 178 0.64 -24.13 -5.03
N GLY A 179 1.66 -24.29 -5.87
CA GLY A 179 2.00 -25.58 -6.48
C GLY A 179 2.41 -26.67 -5.48
N GLY A 180 2.94 -26.27 -4.31
CA GLY A 180 3.25 -27.18 -3.21
C GLY A 180 1.97 -27.82 -2.63
N LEU A 181 0.97 -26.98 -2.32
CA LEU A 181 -0.32 -27.44 -1.81
C LEU A 181 -1.11 -28.24 -2.86
N VAL A 182 -1.11 -27.82 -4.13
CA VAL A 182 -1.71 -28.59 -5.25
C VAL A 182 -1.15 -30.02 -5.30
N ARG A 183 0.17 -30.17 -5.13
CA ARG A 183 0.84 -31.49 -5.13
C ARG A 183 0.47 -32.30 -3.89
N TYR A 184 0.48 -31.69 -2.71
CA TYR A 184 0.13 -32.34 -1.45
C TYR A 184 -1.31 -32.90 -1.47
N LEU A 185 -2.28 -32.07 -1.87
CA LEU A 185 -3.70 -32.44 -1.91
C LEU A 185 -3.99 -33.57 -2.91
N SER A 186 -3.23 -33.65 -4.01
CA SER A 186 -3.33 -34.76 -4.97
C SER A 186 -3.11 -36.14 -4.35
N GLY A 187 -2.43 -36.22 -3.20
CA GLY A 187 -2.18 -37.46 -2.48
C GLY A 187 -3.25 -37.86 -1.46
N LEU A 188 -4.25 -37.00 -1.20
CA LEU A 188 -5.21 -37.21 -0.10
C LEU A 188 -6.51 -37.92 -0.53
N TYR A 189 -6.80 -38.01 -1.83
CA TYR A 189 -8.04 -38.59 -2.31
C TYR A 189 -8.19 -40.07 -1.96
N ARG A 190 -9.39 -40.47 -1.53
CA ARG A 190 -9.76 -41.85 -1.18
C ARG A 190 -10.36 -42.56 -2.37
N ASN A 191 -11.26 -41.89 -3.09
CA ASN A 191 -11.88 -42.43 -4.28
C ASN A 191 -10.89 -42.42 -5.46
N PRO A 192 -10.65 -43.57 -6.12
CA PRO A 192 -9.76 -43.64 -7.28
C PRO A 192 -10.12 -42.67 -8.41
N GLU A 193 -11.40 -42.38 -8.63
CA GLU A 193 -11.82 -41.40 -9.64
C GLU A 193 -11.33 -40.00 -9.29
N PHE A 194 -11.54 -39.56 -8.06
CA PHE A 194 -11.07 -38.26 -7.59
C PHE A 194 -9.55 -38.14 -7.61
N LYS A 195 -8.84 -39.24 -7.29
CA LYS A 195 -7.39 -39.28 -7.41
C LYS A 195 -6.91 -38.96 -8.84
N VAL A 196 -7.55 -39.56 -9.85
CA VAL A 196 -7.26 -39.24 -11.26
C VAL A 196 -7.55 -37.77 -11.57
N ARG A 197 -8.67 -37.21 -11.08
CA ARG A 197 -9.02 -35.78 -11.25
C ARG A 197 -7.95 -34.86 -10.67
N GLY A 198 -7.52 -35.13 -9.45
CA GLY A 198 -6.52 -34.33 -8.74
C GLY A 198 -5.11 -34.44 -9.32
N GLU A 199 -4.71 -35.64 -9.75
CA GLU A 199 -3.45 -35.84 -10.48
C GLU A 199 -3.47 -35.06 -11.79
N ARG A 200 -4.62 -35.04 -12.48
CA ARG A 200 -4.80 -34.28 -13.71
C ARG A 200 -4.68 -32.77 -13.50
N LEU A 201 -5.29 -32.23 -12.45
CA LEU A 201 -5.17 -30.81 -12.09
C LEU A 201 -3.72 -30.43 -11.78
N ARG A 202 -3.00 -31.27 -11.04
CA ARG A 202 -1.56 -31.10 -10.78
C ARG A 202 -0.73 -31.13 -12.07
N ASP A 203 -1.03 -32.05 -12.99
CA ASP A 203 -0.29 -32.16 -14.25
C ASP A 203 -0.48 -30.92 -15.13
N VAL A 204 -1.72 -30.41 -15.20
CA VAL A 204 -2.05 -29.17 -15.92
C VAL A 204 -1.45 -27.92 -15.25
N TYR A 205 -1.27 -27.93 -13.92
CA TYR A 205 -0.58 -26.85 -13.23
C TYR A 205 0.88 -26.71 -13.71
N ASN A 206 1.55 -27.85 -13.95
CA ASN A 206 2.94 -27.90 -14.40
C ASN A 206 3.09 -27.75 -15.93
N ASP A 207 2.22 -28.39 -16.71
CA ASP A 207 2.14 -28.27 -18.18
C ASP A 207 0.69 -27.95 -18.57
N PRO A 208 0.30 -26.67 -18.61
CA PRO A 208 -1.06 -26.27 -19.00
C PRO A 208 -1.43 -26.73 -20.42
N GLY A 209 -0.44 -26.84 -21.31
CA GLY A 209 -0.63 -27.37 -22.67
C GLY A 209 -1.04 -28.84 -22.69
N SER A 210 -0.85 -29.57 -21.58
CA SER A 210 -1.30 -30.95 -21.46
C SER A 210 -2.82 -31.08 -21.51
N LEU A 211 -3.60 -30.02 -21.22
CA LEU A 211 -5.09 -30.03 -21.30
C LEU A 211 -5.57 -30.62 -22.64
N LEU A 212 -4.94 -30.17 -23.73
CA LEU A 212 -5.24 -30.58 -25.11
C LEU A 212 -4.88 -32.03 -25.44
N LYS A 213 -3.99 -32.66 -24.65
CA LYS A 213 -3.51 -34.03 -24.90
C LYS A 213 -4.49 -35.08 -24.38
N ALA A 214 -5.40 -34.72 -23.46
CA ALA A 214 -6.39 -35.63 -22.91
C ALA A 214 -7.75 -35.45 -23.58
N THR A 215 -8.56 -36.51 -23.55
CA THR A 215 -9.95 -36.44 -24.00
C THR A 215 -10.76 -35.55 -23.07
N TYR A 216 -11.04 -34.32 -23.51
CA TYR A 216 -11.94 -33.41 -22.82
C TYR A 216 -13.40 -33.85 -22.96
N ARG A 217 -14.09 -34.04 -21.83
CA ARG A 217 -15.50 -34.43 -21.72
C ARG A 217 -16.28 -33.37 -20.94
N PRO A 218 -16.84 -32.36 -21.63
CA PRO A 218 -17.47 -31.20 -21.00
C PRO A 218 -18.72 -31.52 -20.18
N SER A 219 -19.37 -32.67 -20.44
CA SER A 219 -20.49 -33.18 -19.65
C SER A 219 -20.11 -33.45 -18.19
N GLU A 220 -18.83 -33.69 -17.90
CA GLU A 220 -18.32 -33.93 -16.55
C GLU A 220 -17.93 -32.60 -15.88
N ALA A 221 -18.57 -32.25 -14.76
CA ALA A 221 -18.39 -30.95 -14.10
C ALA A 221 -16.94 -30.63 -13.74
N TRP A 222 -16.21 -31.61 -13.19
CA TRP A 222 -14.81 -31.44 -12.80
C TRP A 222 -13.88 -31.14 -13.98
N GLN A 223 -14.22 -31.59 -15.21
CA GLN A 223 -13.44 -31.26 -16.40
C GLN A 223 -13.65 -29.81 -16.81
N ARG A 224 -14.85 -29.25 -16.61
CA ARG A 224 -15.12 -27.82 -16.82
C ARG A 224 -14.30 -26.96 -15.87
N GLU A 225 -14.31 -27.29 -14.58
CA GLU A 225 -13.53 -26.61 -13.54
C GLU A 225 -12.01 -26.68 -13.84
N LEU A 226 -11.52 -27.86 -14.23
CA LEU A 226 -10.14 -28.05 -14.68
C LEU A 226 -9.82 -27.14 -15.88
N ALA A 227 -10.68 -27.08 -16.87
CA ALA A 227 -10.47 -26.25 -18.06
C ALA A 227 -10.42 -24.76 -17.70
N LEU A 228 -11.35 -24.27 -16.88
CA LEU A 228 -11.36 -22.88 -16.40
C LEU A 228 -10.05 -22.53 -15.69
N ALA A 229 -9.65 -23.32 -14.69
CA ALA A 229 -8.39 -23.11 -13.97
C ALA A 229 -7.17 -23.15 -14.90
N THR A 230 -7.13 -24.09 -15.84
CA THR A 230 -6.01 -24.21 -16.79
C THR A 230 -5.88 -22.97 -17.66
N ILE A 231 -6.98 -22.55 -18.29
CA ILE A 231 -6.97 -21.44 -19.25
C ILE A 231 -6.64 -20.14 -18.55
N ASP A 232 -7.17 -19.96 -17.34
CA ASP A 232 -6.83 -18.85 -16.49
C ASP A 232 -5.31 -18.73 -16.25
N ARG A 233 -4.66 -19.82 -15.85
CA ARG A 233 -3.21 -19.86 -15.69
C ARG A 233 -2.47 -19.63 -17.02
N MET A 234 -2.97 -20.20 -18.12
CA MET A 234 -2.38 -20.00 -19.44
C MET A 234 -2.44 -18.55 -19.90
N ALA A 235 -3.48 -17.79 -19.52
CA ALA A 235 -3.62 -16.39 -19.90
C ALA A 235 -2.37 -15.57 -19.52
N TYR A 236 -1.74 -15.87 -18.37
CA TYR A 236 -0.55 -15.17 -17.90
C TYR A 236 0.78 -15.72 -18.44
N LEU A 237 0.78 -16.92 -19.04
CA LEU A 237 1.99 -17.56 -19.55
C LEU A 237 2.12 -17.42 -21.07
N ASP A 238 1.03 -17.63 -21.79
CA ASP A 238 0.93 -17.60 -23.25
C ASP A 238 -0.51 -17.24 -23.63
N PRO A 239 -0.90 -15.95 -23.53
CA PRO A 239 -2.28 -15.52 -23.76
C PRO A 239 -2.78 -15.80 -25.17
N GLU A 240 -1.93 -15.72 -26.20
CA GLU A 240 -2.33 -16.02 -27.58
C GLU A 240 -2.76 -17.48 -27.70
N ARG A 241 -1.92 -18.42 -27.22
CA ARG A 241 -2.30 -19.83 -27.22
C ARG A 241 -3.50 -20.10 -26.32
N ALA A 242 -3.55 -19.48 -25.14
CA ALA A 242 -4.66 -19.61 -24.21
C ALA A 242 -5.99 -19.22 -24.86
N SER A 243 -6.03 -18.10 -25.59
CA SER A 243 -7.23 -17.63 -26.27
C SER A 243 -7.73 -18.59 -27.35
N ASN A 244 -6.83 -19.20 -28.11
CA ASN A 244 -7.18 -20.19 -29.13
C ASN A 244 -7.81 -21.45 -28.52
N ILE A 245 -7.27 -21.90 -27.38
CA ILE A 245 -7.83 -23.04 -26.65
C ILE A 245 -9.16 -22.64 -26.00
N TRP A 246 -9.25 -21.43 -25.47
CA TRP A 246 -10.44 -20.94 -24.82
C TRP A 246 -11.66 -20.94 -25.74
N VAL A 247 -11.49 -20.52 -27.00
CA VAL A 247 -12.55 -20.62 -28.02
C VAL A 247 -13.01 -22.06 -28.23
N GLN A 248 -12.08 -23.03 -28.27
CA GLN A 248 -12.42 -24.45 -28.40
C GLN A 248 -13.18 -24.97 -27.18
N VAL A 249 -12.76 -24.56 -25.97
CA VAL A 249 -13.43 -24.94 -24.72
C VAL A 249 -14.85 -24.37 -24.67
N ILE A 250 -15.06 -23.11 -25.04
CA ILE A 250 -16.40 -22.49 -25.11
C ILE A 250 -17.31 -23.29 -26.07
N GLN A 251 -16.81 -23.61 -27.27
CA GLN A 251 -17.58 -24.35 -28.27
C GLN A 251 -17.91 -25.77 -27.83
N ALA A 252 -16.98 -26.43 -27.13
CA ALA A 252 -17.17 -27.78 -26.65
C ALA A 252 -18.10 -27.86 -25.42
N THR A 253 -18.31 -26.76 -24.68
CA THR A 253 -18.91 -26.79 -23.33
C THR A 253 -20.16 -25.91 -23.22
N PRO A 254 -21.33 -26.39 -23.68
CA PRO A 254 -22.59 -25.65 -23.61
C PRO A 254 -23.01 -25.24 -22.19
N GLU A 255 -22.54 -25.94 -21.15
CA GLU A 255 -22.89 -25.69 -19.74
C GLU A 255 -22.09 -24.54 -19.10
N LEU A 256 -21.11 -23.95 -19.79
CA LEU A 256 -20.40 -22.79 -19.26
C LEU A 256 -21.36 -21.62 -19.06
N THR A 257 -21.29 -21.00 -17.88
CA THR A 257 -22.09 -19.82 -17.60
C THR A 257 -21.48 -18.60 -18.28
N ILE A 258 -22.30 -17.57 -18.48
CA ILE A 258 -21.81 -16.27 -18.95
C ILE A 258 -20.78 -15.68 -17.96
N ALA A 259 -20.93 -15.97 -16.66
CA ALA A 259 -19.99 -15.52 -15.64
C ALA A 259 -18.60 -16.17 -15.83
N ASP A 260 -18.55 -17.48 -16.07
CA ASP A 260 -17.30 -18.19 -16.36
C ASP A 260 -16.60 -17.60 -17.58
N ILE A 261 -17.38 -17.35 -18.64
CA ILE A 261 -16.85 -16.77 -19.87
C ILE A 261 -16.26 -15.39 -19.63
N ARG A 262 -16.96 -14.55 -18.87
CA ARG A 262 -16.49 -13.20 -18.56
C ARG A 262 -15.24 -13.20 -17.71
N SER A 263 -15.18 -14.06 -16.68
CA SER A 263 -14.03 -14.16 -15.78
C SER A 263 -12.76 -14.52 -16.53
N VAL A 264 -12.77 -15.61 -17.32
CA VAL A 264 -11.61 -16.03 -18.11
C VAL A 264 -11.26 -15.00 -19.19
N SER A 265 -12.26 -14.37 -19.81
CA SER A 265 -12.03 -13.33 -20.82
C SER A 265 -11.39 -12.07 -20.21
N ALA A 266 -11.68 -11.74 -18.95
CA ALA A 266 -11.06 -10.61 -18.25
C ALA A 266 -9.55 -10.84 -18.11
N HIS A 267 -9.15 -11.98 -17.54
CA HIS A 267 -7.74 -12.30 -17.35
C HIS A 267 -6.97 -12.45 -18.67
N LEU A 268 -7.59 -13.04 -19.71
CA LEU A 268 -7.02 -13.07 -21.06
C LEU A 268 -6.83 -11.66 -21.63
N GLY A 269 -7.89 -10.85 -21.58
CA GLY A 269 -7.89 -9.49 -22.10
C GLY A 269 -6.83 -8.61 -21.43
N GLU A 270 -6.74 -8.66 -20.10
CA GLU A 270 -5.72 -7.93 -19.35
C GLU A 270 -4.31 -8.40 -19.64
N ALA A 271 -4.06 -9.71 -19.62
CA ALA A 271 -2.73 -10.25 -19.92
C ALA A 271 -2.30 -9.88 -21.34
N MET A 272 -3.23 -9.92 -22.30
CA MET A 272 -3.00 -9.46 -23.66
C MET A 272 -2.73 -7.97 -23.76
N ALA A 273 -3.52 -7.13 -23.07
CA ALA A 273 -3.34 -5.69 -23.07
C ALA A 273 -1.97 -5.30 -22.47
N LYS A 274 -1.59 -5.93 -21.36
CA LYS A 274 -0.27 -5.76 -20.72
C LYS A 274 0.90 -6.20 -21.60
N LEU A 275 0.66 -6.95 -22.68
CA LEU A 275 1.64 -7.34 -23.69
C LEU A 275 1.46 -6.63 -25.04
N ALA A 276 0.51 -5.70 -25.16
CA ALA A 276 0.15 -5.01 -26.39
C ALA A 276 -0.30 -5.95 -27.53
N LEU A 277 -1.02 -7.04 -27.21
CA LEU A 277 -1.48 -8.01 -28.21
C LEU A 277 -2.80 -7.54 -28.89
N PRO A 278 -2.97 -7.75 -30.22
CA PRO A 278 -4.11 -7.19 -30.96
C PRO A 278 -5.50 -7.65 -30.50
N ALA A 279 -5.62 -8.88 -29.98
CA ALA A 279 -6.89 -9.45 -29.55
C ALA A 279 -7.35 -8.99 -28.16
N ALA A 280 -6.57 -8.16 -27.45
CA ALA A 280 -6.86 -7.74 -26.09
C ALA A 280 -8.25 -7.10 -25.93
N ASP A 281 -8.56 -6.10 -26.76
CA ASP A 281 -9.84 -5.36 -26.64
C ASP A 281 -11.07 -6.24 -26.93
N TYR A 282 -10.93 -7.26 -27.79
CA TYR A 282 -12.01 -8.23 -28.02
C TYR A 282 -12.37 -8.97 -26.72
N TRP A 283 -11.37 -9.52 -26.03
CA TRP A 283 -11.58 -10.26 -24.78
C TRP A 283 -12.07 -9.35 -23.65
N LEU A 284 -11.52 -8.14 -23.53
CA LEU A 284 -11.98 -7.14 -22.55
C LEU A 284 -13.44 -6.71 -22.79
N SER A 285 -13.84 -6.54 -24.06
CA SER A 285 -15.23 -6.21 -24.42
C SER A 285 -16.20 -7.33 -24.08
N LEU A 286 -15.77 -8.60 -24.24
CA LEU A 286 -16.56 -9.77 -23.86
C LEU A 286 -16.68 -9.90 -22.33
N ALA A 287 -15.60 -9.59 -21.61
CA ALA A 287 -15.52 -9.65 -20.15
C ALA A 287 -16.47 -8.67 -19.47
N ASP A 288 -16.48 -7.41 -19.93
CA ASP A 288 -17.28 -6.34 -19.33
C ASP A 288 -18.06 -5.53 -20.38
N PRO A 289 -19.13 -6.13 -20.96
CA PRO A 289 -19.94 -5.46 -21.98
C PRO A 289 -20.77 -4.30 -21.43
N LYS A 290 -20.96 -4.23 -20.10
CA LYS A 290 -21.70 -3.16 -19.43
C LYS A 290 -20.80 -2.01 -18.96
N GLN A 291 -19.47 -2.15 -19.08
CA GLN A 291 -18.49 -1.11 -18.77
C GLN A 291 -18.57 -0.64 -17.31
N THR A 292 -18.68 -1.61 -16.40
CA THR A 292 -18.79 -1.39 -14.95
C THR A 292 -17.49 -1.63 -14.18
N ASN A 293 -16.45 -2.15 -14.83
CA ASN A 293 -15.14 -2.42 -14.22
C ASN A 293 -14.09 -1.45 -14.77
N ASP A 294 -13.64 -0.50 -13.94
CA ASP A 294 -12.70 0.55 -14.36
C ASP A 294 -11.37 -0.01 -14.85
N ASP A 295 -10.83 -1.05 -14.22
CA ASP A 295 -9.55 -1.64 -14.60
C ASP A 295 -9.62 -2.25 -16.01
N LEU A 296 -10.70 -2.98 -16.32
CA LEU A 296 -10.91 -3.54 -17.65
C LEU A 296 -11.12 -2.43 -18.70
N GLN A 297 -11.91 -1.40 -18.36
CA GLN A 297 -12.14 -0.28 -19.28
C GLN A 297 -10.88 0.57 -19.48
N HIS A 298 -10.02 0.69 -18.47
CA HIS A 298 -8.73 1.36 -18.57
C HIS A 298 -7.85 0.69 -19.64
N TRP A 299 -7.76 -0.63 -19.67
CA TRP A 299 -7.01 -1.34 -20.71
C TRP A 299 -7.62 -1.12 -22.11
N ARG A 300 -8.94 -1.04 -22.23
CA ARG A 300 -9.60 -0.72 -23.51
C ARG A 300 -9.34 0.71 -23.95
N LEU A 301 -9.35 1.67 -23.01
CA LEU A 301 -8.96 3.05 -23.26
C LEU A 301 -7.51 3.13 -23.74
N GLN A 302 -6.60 2.46 -23.05
CA GLN A 302 -5.19 2.41 -23.40
C GLN A 302 -4.98 1.90 -24.83
N ILE A 303 -5.67 0.82 -25.22
CA ILE A 303 -5.61 0.28 -26.59
C ILE A 303 -6.11 1.33 -27.61
N ALA A 304 -7.23 1.99 -27.32
CA ALA A 304 -7.79 3.02 -28.20
C ALA A 304 -6.86 4.24 -28.34
N LEU A 305 -6.25 4.68 -27.23
CA LEU A 305 -5.27 5.77 -27.22
C LEU A 305 -4.02 5.42 -28.02
N ALA A 306 -3.49 4.20 -27.84
CA ALA A 306 -2.32 3.72 -28.56
C ALA A 306 -2.55 3.64 -30.07
N SER A 307 -3.78 3.37 -30.52
CA SER A 307 -4.13 3.36 -31.94
C SER A 307 -4.60 4.71 -32.48
N GLY A 308 -4.68 5.76 -31.65
CA GLY A 308 -5.24 7.06 -32.04
C GLY A 308 -6.73 6.99 -32.40
N ASP A 309 -7.47 6.00 -31.89
CA ASP A 309 -8.89 5.80 -32.16
C ASP A 309 -9.75 6.67 -31.23
N TRP A 310 -9.72 7.99 -31.50
CA TRP A 310 -10.47 8.99 -30.74
C TRP A 310 -11.99 8.74 -30.72
N PRO A 311 -12.64 8.31 -31.83
CA PRO A 311 -14.05 7.92 -31.78
C PRO A 311 -14.33 6.79 -30.79
N LYS A 312 -13.43 5.79 -30.69
CA LYS A 312 -13.57 4.72 -29.70
C LYS A 312 -13.35 5.19 -28.27
N VAL A 313 -12.38 6.07 -28.01
CA VAL A 313 -12.22 6.71 -26.68
C VAL A 313 -13.52 7.37 -26.25
N SER A 314 -14.13 8.10 -27.17
CA SER A 314 -15.44 8.74 -27.01
C SER A 314 -16.56 7.74 -26.72
N HIS A 315 -16.65 6.67 -27.51
CA HIS A 315 -17.65 5.61 -27.32
C HIS A 315 -17.50 4.87 -25.99
N LEU A 316 -16.26 4.59 -25.57
CA LEU A 316 -15.98 3.99 -24.26
C LEU A 316 -16.51 4.91 -23.16
N TYR A 317 -16.12 6.19 -23.15
CA TYR A 317 -16.58 7.15 -22.15
C TYR A 317 -18.12 7.21 -22.01
N ASP A 318 -18.83 7.22 -23.15
CA ASP A 318 -20.28 7.35 -23.18
C ASP A 318 -21.01 6.11 -22.63
N GLY A 319 -20.36 4.93 -22.62
CA GLY A 319 -20.91 3.68 -22.08
C GLY A 319 -20.56 3.38 -20.62
N LEU A 320 -19.59 4.08 -20.03
CA LEU A 320 -19.15 3.86 -18.64
C LEU A 320 -20.25 4.09 -17.62
N ASP A 321 -20.18 3.34 -16.52
CA ASP A 321 -20.90 3.68 -15.29
C ASP A 321 -20.63 5.14 -14.86
N PRO A 322 -21.65 5.89 -14.37
CA PRO A 322 -21.48 7.29 -13.98
C PRO A 322 -20.37 7.54 -12.96
N SER A 323 -20.12 6.60 -12.05
CA SER A 323 -19.07 6.73 -11.04
C SER A 323 -17.66 6.72 -11.66
N ILE A 324 -17.42 5.83 -12.62
CA ILE A 324 -16.15 5.71 -13.35
C ILE A 324 -15.95 6.93 -14.26
N ARG A 325 -17.02 7.32 -14.96
CA ARG A 325 -17.05 8.47 -15.88
C ARG A 325 -16.65 9.78 -15.20
N ALA A 326 -16.95 9.94 -13.91
CA ALA A 326 -16.63 11.12 -13.13
C ALA A 326 -15.13 11.27 -12.80
N SER A 327 -14.32 10.22 -12.97
CA SER A 327 -12.89 10.30 -12.69
C SER A 327 -12.15 11.30 -13.59
N GLY A 328 -11.04 11.83 -13.10
CA GLY A 328 -10.22 12.79 -13.86
C GLY A 328 -9.64 12.20 -15.15
N GLN A 329 -9.28 10.90 -15.14
CA GLN A 329 -8.73 10.19 -16.31
C GLN A 329 -9.72 10.21 -17.47
N TRP A 330 -10.93 9.73 -17.21
CA TRP A 330 -11.96 9.59 -18.24
C TRP A 330 -12.44 10.94 -18.76
N ARG A 331 -12.62 11.94 -17.88
CA ARG A 331 -12.96 13.32 -18.28
C ARG A 331 -11.88 13.94 -19.16
N TYR A 332 -10.60 13.78 -18.80
CA TYR A 332 -9.48 14.31 -19.59
C TYR A 332 -9.40 13.67 -20.97
N TRP A 333 -9.39 12.33 -21.04
CA TRP A 333 -9.24 11.63 -22.32
C TRP A 333 -10.46 11.78 -23.23
N ARG A 334 -11.67 11.90 -22.67
CA ARG A 334 -12.86 12.28 -23.45
C ARG A 334 -12.70 13.68 -24.03
N ALA A 335 -12.22 14.65 -23.27
CA ALA A 335 -11.99 16.00 -23.79
C ALA A 335 -10.93 16.00 -24.90
N MET A 336 -9.85 15.23 -24.75
CA MET A 336 -8.84 15.09 -25.81
C MET A 336 -9.45 14.46 -27.07
N ALA A 337 -10.27 13.42 -26.93
CA ALA A 337 -10.99 12.82 -28.05
C ALA A 337 -11.90 13.83 -28.76
N LEU A 338 -12.68 14.61 -28.01
CA LEU A 338 -13.55 15.66 -28.56
C LEU A 338 -12.76 16.72 -29.33
N ARG A 339 -11.59 17.16 -28.84
CA ARG A 339 -10.73 18.09 -29.59
C ARG A 339 -10.28 17.49 -30.92
N GLN A 340 -9.88 16.22 -30.91
CA GLN A 340 -9.41 15.52 -32.11
C GLN A 340 -10.53 15.23 -33.11
N THR A 341 -11.78 15.11 -32.64
CA THR A 341 -12.97 14.92 -33.50
C THR A 341 -13.66 16.23 -33.90
N GLY A 342 -13.08 17.39 -33.56
CA GLY A 342 -13.57 18.70 -34.00
C GLY A 342 -14.65 19.34 -33.10
N GLU A 343 -14.72 18.96 -31.82
CA GLU A 343 -15.67 19.48 -30.83
C GLU A 343 -14.96 20.20 -29.65
N PRO A 344 -14.18 21.27 -29.91
CA PRO A 344 -13.36 21.92 -28.88
C PRO A 344 -14.18 22.57 -27.75
N ASP A 345 -15.36 23.13 -28.03
CA ASP A 345 -16.20 23.76 -26.99
C ASP A 345 -16.72 22.73 -25.96
N ALA A 346 -17.07 21.54 -26.43
CA ALA A 346 -17.49 20.42 -25.58
C ALA A 346 -16.31 19.89 -24.75
N ALA A 347 -15.12 19.81 -25.36
CA ALA A 347 -13.90 19.47 -24.65
C ALA A 347 -13.58 20.47 -23.53
N ASP A 348 -13.65 21.77 -23.82
CA ASP A 348 -13.34 22.82 -22.85
C ASP A 348 -14.34 22.84 -21.69
N SER A 349 -15.60 22.49 -21.96
CA SER A 349 -16.64 22.32 -20.93
C SER A 349 -16.32 21.18 -19.95
N LEU A 350 -15.70 20.09 -20.42
CA LEU A 350 -15.24 18.99 -19.56
C LEU A 350 -13.96 19.35 -18.80
N LEU A 351 -13.04 20.05 -19.45
CA LEU A 351 -11.74 20.42 -18.86
C LEU A 351 -11.88 21.53 -17.81
N ALA A 352 -12.83 22.46 -17.97
CA ALA A 352 -12.94 23.63 -17.10
C ALA A 352 -13.12 23.30 -15.60
N PRO A 353 -14.01 22.38 -15.18
CA PRO A 353 -14.07 21.95 -13.78
C PRO A 353 -12.87 21.10 -13.38
N LEU A 354 -12.39 20.22 -14.27
CA LEU A 354 -11.23 19.37 -14.01
C LEU A 354 -9.95 20.17 -13.75
N ALA A 355 -9.77 21.30 -14.43
CA ALA A 355 -8.63 22.21 -14.30
C ALA A 355 -8.47 22.83 -12.90
N ARG A 356 -9.52 22.79 -12.07
CA ARG A 356 -9.47 23.25 -10.67
C ARG A 356 -9.06 22.14 -9.70
N GLU A 357 -8.98 20.90 -10.16
CA GLU A 357 -8.60 19.77 -9.31
C GLU A 357 -7.08 19.68 -9.22
N ARG A 358 -6.55 19.61 -8.00
CA ARG A 358 -5.11 19.43 -7.75
C ARG A 358 -4.69 17.97 -7.96
N SER A 359 -4.74 17.51 -9.20
CA SER A 359 -4.42 16.15 -9.64
C SER A 359 -3.64 16.18 -10.96
N TYR A 360 -3.03 15.06 -11.34
CA TYR A 360 -2.32 14.90 -12.62
C TYR A 360 -3.18 15.39 -13.81
N TYR A 361 -4.42 14.88 -13.94
CA TYR A 361 -5.31 15.28 -15.04
C TYR A 361 -5.86 16.69 -14.88
N GLY A 362 -6.02 17.19 -13.65
CA GLY A 362 -6.43 18.57 -13.43
C GLY A 362 -5.37 19.57 -13.90
N PHE A 363 -4.10 19.30 -13.62
CA PHE A 363 -3.00 20.12 -14.13
C PHE A 363 -2.88 20.05 -15.66
N LEU A 364 -3.09 18.87 -16.26
CA LEU A 364 -3.14 18.76 -17.72
C LEU A 364 -4.35 19.48 -18.32
N ALA A 365 -5.50 19.48 -17.64
CA ALA A 365 -6.67 20.21 -18.08
C ALA A 365 -6.46 21.74 -18.00
N ALA A 366 -5.81 22.23 -16.96
CA ALA A 366 -5.42 23.63 -16.84
C ALA A 366 -4.47 24.04 -17.98
N GLU A 367 -3.47 23.21 -18.28
CA GLU A 367 -2.56 23.45 -19.40
C GLU A 367 -3.30 23.45 -20.75
N ALA A 368 -4.15 22.44 -20.99
CA ALA A 368 -4.92 22.32 -22.21
C ALA A 368 -5.84 23.52 -22.46
N LEU A 369 -6.30 24.18 -21.40
CA LEU A 369 -7.11 25.41 -21.44
C LEU A 369 -6.28 26.70 -21.41
N ASN A 370 -4.95 26.60 -21.37
CA ASN A 370 -4.04 27.72 -21.16
C ASN A 370 -4.41 28.57 -19.93
N ARG A 371 -4.75 27.90 -18.82
CA ARG A 371 -5.08 28.53 -17.54
C ARG A 371 -3.91 28.42 -16.57
N PRO A 372 -3.78 29.35 -15.61
CA PRO A 372 -2.83 29.18 -14.53
C PRO A 372 -3.18 27.95 -13.69
N ILE A 373 -2.16 27.34 -13.09
CA ILE A 373 -2.35 26.27 -12.11
C ILE A 373 -2.87 26.91 -10.81
N GLU A 374 -4.10 26.57 -10.45
CA GLU A 374 -4.70 26.98 -9.18
C GLU A 374 -4.50 25.85 -8.16
N LEU A 375 -3.88 26.17 -7.02
CA LEU A 375 -3.63 25.21 -5.95
C LEU A 375 -4.67 25.30 -4.81
N ASP A 376 -5.60 26.24 -4.92
CA ASP A 376 -6.57 26.63 -3.87
C ASP A 376 -5.88 26.85 -2.52
N ALA A 377 -4.83 27.69 -2.51
CA ALA A 377 -4.08 27.97 -1.29
C ALA A 377 -4.94 28.71 -0.26
N GLU A 378 -5.03 28.12 0.94
CA GLU A 378 -5.74 28.67 2.09
C GLU A 378 -4.74 29.12 3.15
N PRO A 379 -4.85 30.35 3.68
CA PRO A 379 -3.98 30.81 4.75
C PRO A 379 -4.27 30.01 6.03
N ILE A 380 -3.20 29.58 6.68
CA ILE A 380 -3.28 28.94 8.00
C ILE A 380 -3.51 30.05 9.03
N PRO A 381 -4.57 30.00 9.86
CA PRO A 381 -4.77 30.96 10.93
C PRO A 381 -3.54 30.99 11.85
N PRO A 382 -3.12 32.16 12.35
CA PRO A 382 -2.05 32.22 13.34
C PRO A 382 -2.51 31.50 14.62
N LEU A 383 -1.86 30.39 14.93
CA LEU A 383 -2.12 29.59 16.12
C LEU A 383 -0.89 29.65 17.04
N ASP A 384 -1.07 30.08 18.29
CA ASP A 384 -0.01 29.96 19.31
C ASP A 384 -0.03 28.53 19.84
N THR A 385 0.78 27.67 19.23
CA THR A 385 0.86 26.25 19.59
C THR A 385 1.19 26.03 21.06
N ARG A 386 1.84 26.99 21.74
CA ARG A 386 2.20 26.89 23.18
C ARG A 386 1.01 26.99 24.12
N GLN A 387 -0.12 27.50 23.65
CA GLN A 387 -1.34 27.66 24.45
C GLN A 387 -2.46 26.72 24.01
N SER A 388 -2.15 25.79 23.09
CA SER A 388 -3.12 24.84 22.57
C SER A 388 -3.64 23.94 23.71
N PRO A 389 -4.97 23.82 23.87
CA PRO A 389 -5.57 22.84 24.78
C PRO A 389 -5.17 21.39 24.43
N LEU A 390 -4.89 21.10 23.15
CA LEU A 390 -4.49 19.76 22.69
C LEU A 390 -3.17 19.31 23.34
N LEU A 391 -2.29 20.22 23.74
CA LEU A 391 -1.06 19.85 24.45
C LEU A 391 -1.31 19.27 25.85
N ALA A 392 -2.51 19.41 26.40
CA ALA A 392 -2.90 18.76 27.66
C ALA A 392 -3.27 17.28 27.49
N GLU A 393 -3.52 16.82 26.26
CA GLU A 393 -3.87 15.42 25.99
C GLU A 393 -2.66 14.51 26.28
N ALA A 394 -2.84 13.56 27.19
CA ALA A 394 -1.76 12.68 27.63
C ALA A 394 -1.15 11.88 26.47
N GLY A 395 -1.98 11.43 25.51
CA GLY A 395 -1.51 10.72 24.33
C GLY A 395 -0.68 11.60 23.38
N LEU A 396 -1.00 12.89 23.23
CA LEU A 396 -0.14 13.82 22.48
C LEU A 396 1.17 14.12 23.20
N GLN A 397 1.16 14.18 24.54
CA GLN A 397 2.40 14.31 25.33
C GLN A 397 3.29 13.07 25.15
N ARG A 398 2.72 11.86 25.20
CA ARG A 398 3.44 10.61 24.92
C ARG A 398 3.96 10.58 23.49
N ALA A 399 3.13 10.94 22.50
CA ALA A 399 3.54 11.01 21.10
C ALA A 399 4.76 11.93 20.91
N LYS A 400 4.74 13.12 21.54
CA LYS A 400 5.87 14.04 21.50
C LYS A 400 7.13 13.44 22.13
N ALA A 401 7.01 12.89 23.34
CA ALA A 401 8.14 12.35 24.07
C ALA A 401 8.78 11.13 23.36
N LEU A 402 7.96 10.26 22.75
CA LEU A 402 8.43 9.15 21.92
C LEU A 402 9.10 9.63 20.64
N PHE A 403 8.53 10.65 19.97
CA PHE A 403 9.12 11.26 18.79
C PHE A 403 10.49 11.88 19.10
N GLU A 404 10.61 12.62 20.21
CA GLU A 404 11.88 13.19 20.69
C GLU A 404 12.89 12.09 21.08
N ALA A 405 12.43 10.91 21.51
CA ALA A 405 13.26 9.75 21.84
C ALA A 405 13.58 8.84 20.64
N GLY A 406 13.10 9.15 19.43
CA GLY A 406 13.33 8.34 18.24
C GLY A 406 12.46 7.08 18.09
N ASP A 407 11.54 6.80 19.01
CA ASP A 407 10.56 5.69 18.89
C ASP A 407 9.37 6.14 18.02
N ILE A 408 9.67 6.40 16.75
CA ILE A 408 8.75 7.02 15.79
C ILE A 408 7.50 6.16 15.61
N THR A 409 7.64 4.83 15.50
CA THR A 409 6.49 3.92 15.33
C THR A 409 5.47 4.06 16.46
N ARG A 410 5.90 4.01 17.72
CA ARG A 410 4.97 4.17 18.87
C ARG A 410 4.48 5.62 19.00
N ALA A 411 5.31 6.60 18.67
CA ALA A 411 4.91 8.01 18.62
C ALA A 411 3.74 8.22 17.64
N GLN A 412 3.86 7.67 16.43
CA GLN A 412 2.84 7.79 15.38
C GLN A 412 1.52 7.18 15.82
N LEU A 413 1.58 6.06 16.53
CA LEU A 413 0.39 5.37 17.02
C LEU A 413 -0.33 6.19 18.09
N GLU A 414 0.38 6.72 19.09
CA GLU A 414 -0.18 7.65 20.09
C GLU A 414 -0.85 8.85 19.43
N TRP A 415 -0.18 9.47 18.45
CA TRP A 415 -0.73 10.59 17.69
C TRP A 415 -2.05 10.22 16.99
N ASN A 416 -2.06 9.09 16.29
CA ASN A 416 -3.19 8.66 15.48
C ASN A 416 -4.40 8.26 16.33
N LEU A 417 -4.17 7.52 17.42
CA LEU A 417 -5.25 7.05 18.30
C LEU A 417 -5.87 8.22 19.07
N THR A 418 -5.04 9.09 19.66
CA THR A 418 -5.51 10.28 20.37
C THR A 418 -6.37 11.17 19.47
N GLY A 419 -5.90 11.39 18.24
CA GLY A 419 -6.58 12.26 17.28
C GLY A 419 -7.87 11.69 16.69
N ARG A 420 -8.25 10.43 16.93
CA ARG A 420 -9.55 9.88 16.47
C ARG A 420 -10.75 10.69 16.97
N SER A 421 -10.60 11.37 18.11
CA SER A 421 -11.61 12.22 18.71
C SER A 421 -11.64 13.65 18.14
N PHE A 422 -10.63 14.05 17.35
CA PHE A 422 -10.47 15.42 16.89
C PHE A 422 -11.42 15.77 15.76
N ASP A 423 -11.99 16.97 15.84
CA ASP A 423 -12.70 17.58 14.73
C ASP A 423 -11.74 18.18 13.68
N ARG A 424 -12.30 18.82 12.65
CA ARG A 424 -11.52 19.41 11.56
C ARG A 424 -10.58 20.52 12.02
N ASP A 425 -11.00 21.35 12.97
CA ASP A 425 -10.19 22.48 13.43
C ASP A 425 -9.09 22.01 14.37
N GLN A 426 -9.40 21.03 15.23
CA GLN A 426 -8.41 20.36 16.08
C GLN A 426 -7.35 19.62 15.26
N TRP A 427 -7.72 18.97 14.15
CA TRP A 427 -6.74 18.36 13.24
C TRP A 427 -5.82 19.38 12.56
N LEU A 428 -6.32 20.56 12.21
CA LEU A 428 -5.47 21.63 11.71
C LEU A 428 -4.51 22.13 12.79
N GLU A 429 -5.01 22.34 14.01
CA GLU A 429 -4.17 22.76 15.14
C GLU A 429 -3.08 21.73 15.44
N ALA A 430 -3.44 20.44 15.45
CA ALA A 430 -2.49 19.33 15.55
C ALA A 430 -1.45 19.35 14.41
N ALA A 431 -1.85 19.68 13.17
CA ALA A 431 -0.91 19.83 12.06
C ALA A 431 0.13 20.92 12.31
N VAL A 432 -0.29 22.07 12.85
CA VAL A 432 0.62 23.19 13.19
C VAL A 432 1.52 22.81 14.36
N ILE A 433 1.00 22.09 15.36
CA ILE A 433 1.78 21.54 16.48
C ILE A 433 2.88 20.61 15.95
N ALA A 434 2.53 19.61 15.12
CA ALA A 434 3.49 18.68 14.52
C ALA A 434 4.55 19.41 13.67
N GLN A 435 4.13 20.44 12.91
CA GLN A 435 5.07 21.27 12.15
C GLN A 435 6.06 21.99 13.06
N SER A 436 5.61 22.49 14.21
CA SER A 436 6.48 23.15 15.20
C SER A 436 7.52 22.21 15.82
N TRP A 437 7.23 20.90 15.84
CA TRP A 437 8.16 19.84 16.26
C TRP A 437 9.04 19.34 15.11
N GLN A 438 8.89 19.89 13.90
CA GLN A 438 9.52 19.40 12.67
C GLN A 438 9.13 17.95 12.32
N TRP A 439 7.98 17.48 12.81
CA TRP A 439 7.43 16.18 12.45
C TRP A 439 6.64 16.27 11.14
N HIS A 440 7.37 16.47 10.05
CA HIS A 440 6.82 16.83 8.73
C HIS A 440 5.74 15.85 8.21
N HIS A 441 5.94 14.54 8.42
CA HIS A 441 4.96 13.52 8.10
C HIS A 441 3.61 13.78 8.78
N LYS A 442 3.60 13.96 10.12
CA LYS A 442 2.37 14.18 10.89
C LYS A 442 1.76 15.55 10.66
N ALA A 443 2.56 16.57 10.39
CA ALA A 443 2.04 17.87 9.98
C ALA A 443 1.21 17.76 8.70
N SER A 444 1.77 17.12 7.67
CA SER A 444 1.10 16.96 6.39
C SER A 444 -0.12 16.03 6.46
N GLN A 445 -0.01 14.91 7.18
CA GLN A 445 -1.10 13.97 7.40
C GLN A 445 -2.27 14.62 8.16
N SER A 446 -1.98 15.31 9.27
CA SER A 446 -3.00 15.96 10.10
C SER A 446 -3.71 17.09 9.34
N ALA A 447 -2.96 17.85 8.52
CA ALA A 447 -3.57 18.86 7.64
C ALA A 447 -4.50 18.21 6.60
N ALA A 448 -4.17 17.03 6.07
CA ALA A 448 -5.10 16.30 5.21
C ALA A 448 -6.36 15.83 5.97
N TRP A 449 -6.21 15.29 7.18
CA TRP A 449 -7.34 14.85 8.03
C TRP A 449 -8.27 15.99 8.46
N SER A 450 -7.75 17.21 8.60
CA SER A 450 -8.56 18.42 8.82
C SER A 450 -9.54 18.71 7.66
N GLY A 451 -9.29 18.14 6.47
CA GLY A 451 -9.98 18.48 5.22
C GLY A 451 -9.56 19.82 4.62
N ARG A 452 -8.64 20.58 5.25
CA ARG A 452 -8.10 21.84 4.73
C ARG A 452 -7.00 21.58 3.71
N TYR A 453 -7.39 21.02 2.58
CA TYR A 453 -6.49 20.64 1.51
C TYR A 453 -5.71 21.84 0.93
N GLY A 454 -6.19 23.07 1.12
CA GLY A 454 -5.53 24.32 0.73
C GLY A 454 -4.38 24.77 1.66
N ALA A 455 -4.18 24.15 2.83
CA ALA A 455 -3.07 24.47 3.73
C ALA A 455 -1.72 23.93 3.21
N LEU A 456 -1.24 24.50 2.10
CA LEU A 456 -0.15 23.95 1.28
C LEU A 456 1.17 23.81 2.06
N ASP A 457 1.51 24.78 2.90
CA ASP A 457 2.76 24.77 3.67
C ASP A 457 2.85 23.62 4.68
N LEU A 458 1.69 23.16 5.18
CA LEU A 458 1.61 21.97 6.04
C LEU A 458 1.64 20.67 5.22
N ARG A 459 0.91 20.64 4.10
CA ARG A 459 0.68 19.42 3.29
C ARG A 459 1.80 19.04 2.32
N TYR A 460 2.69 19.99 2.04
CA TYR A 460 3.79 19.84 1.11
C TYR A 460 5.07 20.44 1.72
N PRO A 461 5.54 20.03 2.91
CA PRO A 461 6.68 20.66 3.55
C PRO A 461 7.97 20.51 2.72
N THR A 462 8.96 21.38 2.96
CA THR A 462 10.29 21.31 2.30
C THR A 462 11.43 21.20 3.31
N PRO A 463 11.49 20.08 4.08
CA PRO A 463 12.62 19.79 4.97
C PRO A 463 13.91 19.53 4.19
N TRP A 464 15.07 19.62 4.86
CA TRP A 464 16.39 19.44 4.24
C TRP A 464 16.67 20.36 3.03
N ARG A 465 16.06 21.54 2.98
CA ARG A 465 16.14 22.46 1.82
C ARG A 465 17.57 22.77 1.38
N GLU A 466 18.49 22.92 2.32
CA GLU A 466 19.90 23.18 2.01
C GLU A 466 20.53 22.00 1.24
N GLN A 467 20.40 20.78 1.76
CA GLN A 467 20.93 19.58 1.11
C GLN A 467 20.23 19.31 -0.23
N VAL A 468 18.90 19.45 -0.30
CA VAL A 468 18.15 19.31 -1.56
C VAL A 468 18.65 20.33 -2.60
N GLY A 469 18.93 21.57 -2.20
CA GLY A 469 19.46 22.59 -3.09
C GLY A 469 20.89 22.28 -3.59
N GLN A 470 21.73 21.69 -2.75
CA GLN A 470 23.07 21.23 -3.15
C GLN A 470 23.00 20.06 -4.15
N LEU A 471 22.09 19.10 -3.90
CA LEU A 471 21.84 17.96 -4.77
C LEU A 471 21.24 18.39 -6.12
N GLU A 472 20.30 19.33 -6.10
CA GLU A 472 19.72 19.91 -7.32
C GLU A 472 20.80 20.49 -8.23
N GLN A 473 21.72 21.28 -7.67
CA GLN A 473 22.81 21.88 -8.43
C GLN A 473 23.84 20.85 -8.93
N SER A 474 24.20 19.89 -8.08
CA SER A 474 25.27 18.93 -8.39
C SER A 474 24.85 17.82 -9.35
N LEU A 475 23.57 17.44 -9.36
CA LEU A 475 23.04 16.33 -10.15
C LEU A 475 22.09 16.79 -11.26
N ASN A 476 21.78 18.09 -11.35
CA ASN A 476 20.78 18.64 -12.28
C ASN A 476 19.39 17.96 -12.13
N VAL A 477 19.00 17.67 -10.88
CA VAL A 477 17.71 17.06 -10.53
C VAL A 477 16.88 18.11 -9.80
N PRO A 478 15.83 18.68 -10.41
CA PRO A 478 15.10 19.80 -9.81
C PRO A 478 14.49 19.47 -8.45
N SER A 479 14.53 20.41 -7.50
CA SER A 479 14.07 20.20 -6.12
C SER A 479 12.60 19.80 -6.03
N TYR A 480 11.74 20.35 -6.89
CA TYR A 480 10.33 19.96 -6.95
C TYR A 480 10.13 18.48 -7.31
N TRP A 481 11.04 17.88 -8.10
CA TRP A 481 11.00 16.47 -8.44
C TRP A 481 11.45 15.60 -7.27
N ILE A 482 12.55 15.98 -6.61
CA ILE A 482 13.06 15.33 -5.40
C ILE A 482 11.97 15.28 -4.33
N TYR A 483 11.34 16.43 -4.02
CA TYR A 483 10.25 16.48 -3.05
C TYR A 483 8.99 15.73 -3.52
N GLY A 484 8.72 15.70 -4.84
CA GLY A 484 7.65 14.89 -5.41
C GLY A 484 7.85 13.40 -5.15
N VAL A 485 9.09 12.91 -5.32
CA VAL A 485 9.49 11.53 -5.02
C VAL A 485 9.40 11.26 -3.52
N ILE A 486 10.06 12.05 -2.66
CA ILE A 486 10.02 11.86 -1.19
C ILE A 486 8.57 11.80 -0.67
N ARG A 487 7.73 12.71 -1.16
CA ARG A 487 6.33 12.78 -0.74
C ARG A 487 5.56 11.51 -1.13
N GLN A 488 5.83 10.95 -2.30
CA GLN A 488 5.17 9.73 -2.78
C GLN A 488 5.71 8.48 -2.09
N GLU A 489 7.03 8.42 -1.86
CA GLU A 489 7.71 7.24 -1.31
C GLU A 489 7.46 7.07 0.18
N SER A 490 7.73 8.09 1.00
CA SER A 490 7.69 7.98 2.46
C SER A 490 6.71 8.94 3.13
N HIS A 491 6.17 9.91 2.38
CA HIS A 491 5.47 11.04 2.97
C HIS A 491 6.29 11.73 4.07
N PHE A 492 7.61 11.86 3.86
CA PHE A 492 8.59 12.46 4.78
C PHE A 492 8.87 11.66 6.06
N MET A 493 8.53 10.36 6.10
CA MET A 493 8.95 9.47 7.19
C MET A 493 10.40 9.03 6.95
N THR A 494 11.29 9.35 7.88
CA THR A 494 12.72 9.01 7.79
C THR A 494 12.99 7.53 8.05
N ASP A 495 12.11 6.87 8.79
CA ASP A 495 12.17 5.48 9.23
C ASP A 495 11.21 4.56 8.45
N ALA A 496 10.69 5.02 7.30
CA ALA A 496 9.75 4.24 6.50
C ALA A 496 10.36 2.91 6.04
N GLU A 497 9.65 1.80 6.26
CA GLU A 497 9.99 0.48 5.74
C GLU A 497 8.81 -0.09 4.94
N SER A 498 9.05 -0.48 3.69
CA SER A 498 8.05 -1.19 2.88
C SER A 498 8.04 -2.68 3.19
N ARG A 499 6.92 -3.35 2.89
CA ARG A 499 6.79 -4.81 3.00
C ARG A 499 7.85 -5.59 2.23
N VAL A 500 8.42 -5.01 1.18
CA VAL A 500 9.46 -5.65 0.35
C VAL A 500 10.89 -5.23 0.73
N GLY A 501 11.04 -4.42 1.79
CA GLY A 501 12.34 -4.03 2.35
C GLY A 501 12.93 -2.73 1.81
N ALA A 502 12.10 -1.82 1.26
CA ALA A 502 12.56 -0.49 0.87
C ALA A 502 12.61 0.45 2.09
N LEU A 503 13.66 1.26 2.23
CA LEU A 503 13.95 1.99 3.46
C LEU A 503 14.09 3.52 3.27
N GLY A 504 13.61 4.25 4.26
CA GLY A 504 13.82 5.68 4.47
C GLY A 504 13.06 6.62 3.52
N LEU A 505 13.50 7.89 3.49
CA LEU A 505 12.80 9.01 2.84
C LEU A 505 12.44 8.79 1.37
N MET A 506 13.35 8.19 0.62
CA MET A 506 13.21 7.94 -0.81
C MET A 506 13.02 6.44 -1.12
N GLN A 507 12.68 5.63 -0.10
CA GLN A 507 12.37 4.20 -0.20
C GLN A 507 13.38 3.42 -1.07
N LEU A 508 14.63 3.42 -0.63
CA LEU A 508 15.69 2.70 -1.34
C LEU A 508 15.71 1.23 -0.94
N MET A 509 15.79 0.36 -1.94
CA MET A 509 16.16 -1.03 -1.72
C MET A 509 17.63 -1.11 -1.28
N PRO A 510 17.99 -1.90 -0.24
CA PRO A 510 19.37 -2.03 0.24
C PRO A 510 20.37 -2.39 -0.86
N TYR A 511 19.99 -3.30 -1.76
CA TYR A 511 20.82 -3.67 -2.92
C TYR A 511 21.12 -2.47 -3.82
N THR A 512 20.10 -1.67 -4.16
CA THR A 512 20.27 -0.46 -4.98
C THR A 512 21.15 0.55 -4.25
N ALA A 513 20.87 0.83 -2.98
CA ALA A 513 21.65 1.75 -2.17
C ALA A 513 23.13 1.36 -2.12
N ARG A 514 23.43 0.06 -1.96
CA ARG A 514 24.80 -0.47 -1.97
C ARG A 514 25.54 -0.14 -3.26
N GLN A 515 24.90 -0.37 -4.41
CA GLN A 515 25.49 -0.07 -5.72
C GLN A 515 25.87 1.41 -5.85
N ILE A 516 24.95 2.30 -5.48
CA ILE A 516 25.17 3.76 -5.54
C ILE A 516 26.25 4.20 -4.56
N ALA A 517 26.22 3.67 -3.34
CA ALA A 517 27.21 3.98 -2.31
C ALA A 517 28.62 3.58 -2.76
N ASP A 518 28.77 2.41 -3.38
CA ASP A 518 30.07 1.91 -3.85
C ASP A 518 30.59 2.73 -5.04
N GLU A 519 29.72 3.08 -5.99
CA GLU A 519 30.07 3.93 -7.14
C GLU A 519 30.54 5.33 -6.73
N HIS A 520 30.01 5.85 -5.62
CA HIS A 520 30.31 7.20 -5.13
C HIS A 520 31.17 7.26 -3.86
N THR A 521 31.70 6.11 -3.40
CA THR A 521 32.54 6.01 -2.19
C THR A 521 31.86 6.59 -0.93
N LEU A 522 30.56 6.36 -0.78
CA LEU A 522 29.78 6.78 0.38
C LEU A 522 29.80 5.73 1.48
N ALA A 523 29.81 6.19 2.73
CA ALA A 523 29.70 5.30 3.88
C ALA A 523 28.27 4.74 3.97
N PHE A 524 28.15 3.44 3.76
CA PHE A 524 26.96 2.64 3.97
C PHE A 524 27.49 1.30 4.47
N GLN A 525 27.06 0.82 5.63
CA GLN A 525 27.54 -0.44 6.23
C GLN A 525 26.40 -1.40 6.44
N GLU A 526 25.30 -0.90 7.01
CA GLU A 526 24.15 -1.68 7.41
C GLU A 526 22.87 -1.13 6.77
N GLU A 527 21.87 -1.98 6.53
CA GLU A 527 20.63 -1.55 5.85
C GLU A 527 19.91 -0.41 6.60
N TRP A 528 19.95 -0.43 7.94
CA TRP A 528 19.31 0.58 8.79
C TRP A 528 19.96 1.97 8.66
N ASP A 529 21.18 2.09 8.12
CA ASP A 529 21.79 3.38 7.80
C ASP A 529 20.90 4.18 6.82
N LEU A 530 20.03 3.51 6.04
CA LEU A 530 19.07 4.15 5.15
C LEU A 530 17.94 4.88 5.89
N THR A 531 17.80 4.72 7.20
CA THR A 531 16.91 5.55 8.02
C THR A 531 17.53 6.91 8.38
N ASN A 532 18.84 7.08 8.16
CA ASN A 532 19.47 8.38 8.22
C ASN A 532 19.02 9.23 7.02
N PRO A 533 18.33 10.37 7.25
CA PRO A 533 17.75 11.15 6.17
C PRO A 533 18.81 11.73 5.22
N ASP A 534 19.97 12.13 5.73
CA ASP A 534 21.01 12.78 4.92
C ASP A 534 21.62 11.77 3.93
N LEU A 535 21.94 10.55 4.40
CA LEU A 535 22.45 9.48 3.55
C LEU A 535 21.40 8.99 2.54
N ASN A 536 20.16 8.79 3.00
CA ASN A 536 19.08 8.31 2.13
C ASN A 536 18.76 9.30 1.01
N LEU A 537 18.70 10.59 1.34
CA LEU A 537 18.46 11.67 0.38
C LEU A 537 19.59 11.77 -0.66
N GLU A 538 20.85 11.66 -0.22
CA GLU A 538 22.02 11.63 -1.09
C GLU A 538 21.96 10.45 -2.08
N LEU A 539 21.80 9.23 -1.57
CA LEU A 539 21.75 8.01 -2.39
C LEU A 539 20.54 8.00 -3.32
N GLY A 540 19.37 8.42 -2.84
CA GLY A 540 18.13 8.41 -3.59
C GLY A 540 18.13 9.41 -4.72
N THR A 541 18.66 10.62 -4.47
CA THR A 541 18.77 11.64 -5.51
C THR A 541 19.81 11.26 -6.56
N ARG A 542 20.93 10.64 -6.15
CA ARG A 542 21.92 10.08 -7.11
C ARG A 542 21.31 9.00 -7.99
N TYR A 543 20.57 8.06 -7.40
CA TYR A 543 19.88 7.03 -8.18
C TYR A 543 18.86 7.63 -9.16
N LEU A 544 18.09 8.65 -8.73
CA LEU A 544 17.17 9.37 -9.59
C LEU A 544 17.89 10.08 -10.76
N GLY A 545 19.03 10.73 -10.48
CA GLY A 545 19.91 11.33 -11.48
C GLY A 545 20.46 10.31 -12.48
N MET A 546 20.88 9.13 -12.02
CA MET A 546 21.32 8.03 -12.90
C MET A 546 20.18 7.51 -13.79
N MET A 547 18.96 7.44 -13.29
CA MET A 547 17.79 7.09 -14.11
C MET A 547 17.51 8.18 -15.15
N MET A 548 17.69 9.45 -14.79
CA MET A 548 17.59 10.57 -15.73
C MET A 548 18.65 10.47 -16.83
N GLU A 549 19.90 10.20 -16.48
CA GLU A 549 21.00 10.04 -17.45
C GLU A 549 20.75 8.86 -18.39
N ARG A 550 20.31 7.70 -17.87
CA ARG A 550 20.06 6.51 -18.68
C ARG A 550 18.93 6.68 -19.68
N PHE A 551 17.82 7.28 -19.27
CA PHE A 551 16.61 7.36 -20.09
C PHE A 551 16.47 8.71 -20.83
N GLY A 552 17.27 9.71 -20.47
CA GLY A 552 17.24 11.05 -21.07
C GLY A 552 15.95 11.82 -20.82
N HIS A 553 15.06 11.32 -19.94
CA HIS A 553 13.72 11.87 -19.79
C HIS A 553 13.14 11.60 -18.38
N PRO A 554 12.61 12.62 -17.68
CA PRO A 554 12.23 12.51 -16.27
C PRO A 554 11.03 11.59 -16.02
N VAL A 555 10.09 11.48 -16.97
CA VAL A 555 8.96 10.54 -16.86
C VAL A 555 9.44 9.08 -16.85
N TYR A 556 10.35 8.73 -17.76
CA TYR A 556 10.92 7.38 -17.82
C TYR A 556 11.81 7.11 -16.61
N ALA A 557 12.58 8.10 -16.17
CA ALA A 557 13.38 8.02 -14.97
C ALA A 557 12.52 7.78 -13.71
N THR A 558 11.40 8.49 -13.57
CA THR A 558 10.43 8.29 -12.48
C THR A 558 9.83 6.88 -12.51
N ALA A 559 9.44 6.38 -13.69
CA ALA A 559 8.96 5.01 -13.83
C ALA A 559 10.04 3.97 -13.50
N ALA A 560 11.29 4.23 -13.88
CA ALA A 560 12.42 3.34 -13.64
C ALA A 560 12.86 3.34 -12.18
N TYR A 561 12.72 4.47 -11.48
CA TYR A 561 12.97 4.56 -10.04
C TYR A 561 12.10 3.55 -9.29
N ASN A 562 10.79 3.53 -9.56
CA ASN A 562 9.83 2.64 -8.90
C ASN A 562 9.87 1.19 -9.44
N ALA A 563 9.84 1.00 -10.77
CA ALA A 563 9.71 -0.33 -11.36
C ALA A 563 11.03 -0.99 -11.76
N GLY A 564 12.15 -0.29 -11.63
CA GLY A 564 13.44 -0.73 -12.11
C GLY A 564 13.63 -0.53 -13.63
N PRO A 565 14.86 -0.23 -14.06
CA PRO A 565 15.12 0.20 -15.43
C PRO A 565 14.85 -0.87 -16.49
N SER A 566 15.11 -2.16 -16.20
CA SER A 566 14.87 -3.25 -17.15
C SER A 566 13.39 -3.43 -17.51
N ARG A 567 12.46 -3.00 -16.65
CA ARG A 567 11.03 -3.01 -16.96
C ARG A 567 10.68 -1.89 -17.92
N VAL A 568 11.18 -0.68 -17.65
CA VAL A 568 11.00 0.49 -18.52
C VAL A 568 11.56 0.23 -19.92
N ASP A 569 12.74 -0.39 -20.05
CA ASP A 569 13.30 -0.80 -21.35
C ASP A 569 12.34 -1.70 -22.17
N ARG A 570 11.56 -2.56 -21.50
CA ARG A 570 10.55 -3.40 -22.16
C ARG A 570 9.29 -2.63 -22.50
N TRP A 571 8.88 -1.68 -21.66
CA TRP A 571 7.66 -0.89 -21.87
C TRP A 571 7.82 0.12 -23.00
N LEU A 572 8.99 0.73 -23.14
CA LEU A 572 9.32 1.64 -24.24
C LEU A 572 9.18 1.00 -25.63
N LYS A 573 9.31 -0.33 -25.73
CA LYS A 573 9.17 -1.07 -26.99
C LYS A 573 7.72 -1.25 -27.47
N ARG A 574 6.73 -0.93 -26.64
CA ARG A 574 5.32 -1.27 -26.91
C ARG A 574 4.60 -0.15 -27.67
N TYR A 575 4.63 1.04 -27.09
CA TYR A 575 3.90 2.20 -27.58
C TYR A 575 4.87 3.40 -27.61
N PRO A 576 5.62 3.58 -28.70
CA PRO A 576 6.38 4.81 -28.89
C PRO A 576 5.40 5.95 -29.21
N GLY A 577 5.66 7.16 -28.71
CA GLY A 577 4.86 8.34 -29.03
C GLY A 577 4.56 9.24 -27.83
N ASP A 578 3.33 9.76 -27.76
CA ASP A 578 2.87 10.67 -26.71
C ASP A 578 3.08 10.06 -25.32
N LEU A 579 3.85 10.76 -24.48
CA LEU A 579 4.19 10.34 -23.12
C LEU A 579 2.95 10.19 -22.23
N ARG A 580 1.89 10.96 -22.47
CA ARG A 580 0.62 10.82 -21.76
C ARG A 580 0.04 9.43 -22.01
N VAL A 581 0.02 8.99 -23.26
CA VAL A 581 -0.46 7.66 -23.66
C VAL A 581 0.49 6.58 -23.14
N TRP A 582 1.80 6.82 -23.21
CA TRP A 582 2.79 5.88 -22.66
C TRP A 582 2.59 5.64 -21.15
N ILE A 583 2.36 6.70 -20.37
CA ILE A 583 2.06 6.59 -18.93
C ILE A 583 0.81 5.72 -18.72
N GLU A 584 -0.25 5.89 -19.52
CA GLU A 584 -1.44 5.02 -19.43
C GLU A 584 -1.14 3.55 -19.73
N SER A 585 -0.10 3.27 -20.52
CA SER A 585 0.25 1.92 -20.95
C SER A 585 1.15 1.14 -19.99
N ILE A 586 1.60 1.77 -18.90
CA ILE A 586 2.45 1.11 -17.89
C ILE A 586 1.64 -0.06 -17.27
N PRO A 587 2.12 -1.33 -17.38
CA PRO A 587 1.42 -2.53 -16.90
C PRO A 587 1.10 -2.62 -15.43
N PHE A 588 1.94 -1.98 -14.63
CA PHE A 588 1.88 -2.06 -13.19
C PHE A 588 1.06 -0.87 -12.72
N ASP A 589 -0.11 -1.16 -12.16
CA ASP A 589 -1.05 -0.13 -11.73
C ASP A 589 -0.42 0.76 -10.66
N GLU A 590 0.38 0.15 -9.76
CA GLU A 590 1.24 0.84 -8.80
C GLU A 590 2.17 1.84 -9.48
N THR A 591 3.00 1.41 -10.44
CA THR A 591 3.96 2.29 -11.13
C THR A 591 3.25 3.36 -11.96
N ARG A 592 2.13 3.03 -12.60
CA ARG A 592 1.32 3.98 -13.37
C ARG A 592 0.77 5.09 -12.48
N GLY A 593 0.23 4.71 -11.31
CA GLY A 593 -0.21 5.65 -10.27
C GLY A 593 0.94 6.45 -9.67
N TYR A 594 2.09 5.81 -9.44
CA TYR A 594 3.30 6.42 -8.91
C TYR A 594 3.79 7.56 -9.80
N VAL A 595 3.97 7.31 -11.10
CA VAL A 595 4.42 8.34 -12.06
C VAL A 595 3.47 9.53 -12.08
N LYS A 596 2.15 9.29 -12.18
CA LYS A 596 1.15 10.37 -12.16
C LYS A 596 1.21 11.18 -10.86
N SER A 597 1.39 10.50 -9.72
CA SER A 597 1.44 11.13 -8.40
C SER A 597 2.71 11.96 -8.20
N VAL A 598 3.88 11.42 -8.54
CA VAL A 598 5.16 12.16 -8.46
C VAL A 598 5.11 13.42 -9.32
N LEU A 599 4.64 13.31 -10.57
CA LEU A 599 4.50 14.46 -11.46
C LEU A 599 3.52 15.50 -10.91
N ALA A 600 2.37 15.07 -10.38
CA ALA A 600 1.41 15.97 -9.76
C ALA A 600 1.98 16.65 -8.51
N TYR A 601 2.70 15.93 -7.65
CA TYR A 601 3.34 16.53 -6.47
C TYR A 601 4.44 17.51 -6.86
N ALA A 602 5.27 17.16 -7.85
CA ALA A 602 6.23 18.08 -8.44
C ALA A 602 5.57 19.38 -8.90
N GLN A 603 4.40 19.30 -9.56
CA GLN A 603 3.66 20.50 -9.97
C GLN A 603 3.21 21.35 -8.78
N VAL A 604 2.79 20.73 -7.68
CA VAL A 604 2.42 21.46 -6.47
C VAL A 604 3.63 22.17 -5.87
N TYR A 605 4.77 21.50 -5.73
CA TYR A 605 5.99 22.12 -5.21
C TYR A 605 6.45 23.27 -6.09
N ALA A 606 6.53 23.06 -7.41
CA ALA A 606 6.93 24.09 -8.36
C ALA A 606 6.01 25.32 -8.31
N ALA A 607 4.69 25.12 -8.34
CA ALA A 607 3.73 26.23 -8.31
C ALA A 607 3.72 26.96 -6.97
N ARG A 608 3.83 26.25 -5.83
CA ARG A 608 3.91 26.87 -4.50
C ARG A 608 5.19 27.70 -4.35
N ASP A 609 6.32 27.19 -4.84
CA ASP A 609 7.62 27.83 -4.76
C ASP A 609 7.85 28.85 -5.90
N ARG A 610 6.78 29.17 -6.66
CA ARG A 610 6.75 30.17 -7.75
C ARG A 610 7.75 29.90 -8.88
N SER A 611 8.07 28.63 -9.11
CA SER A 611 8.75 28.19 -10.33
C SER A 611 7.81 28.31 -11.53
N GLU A 612 8.36 28.65 -12.69
CA GLU A 612 7.60 28.68 -13.95
C GLU A 612 7.43 27.28 -14.58
N TRP A 613 8.06 26.25 -14.00
CA TRP A 613 7.96 24.88 -14.49
C TRP A 613 6.52 24.36 -14.45
N ARG A 614 6.15 23.65 -15.52
CA ARG A 614 4.86 22.98 -15.63
C ARG A 614 5.04 21.51 -15.95
N LEU A 615 4.22 20.67 -15.31
CA LEU A 615 4.16 19.23 -15.52
C LEU A 615 4.10 18.87 -17.00
N ALA A 616 3.27 19.58 -17.77
CA ALA A 616 3.08 19.31 -19.19
C ALA A 616 4.36 19.48 -20.03
N GLN A 617 5.33 20.30 -19.60
CA GLN A 617 6.62 20.45 -20.29
C GLN A 617 7.39 19.14 -20.34
N TRP A 618 7.25 18.30 -19.31
CA TRP A 618 7.83 16.96 -19.28
C TRP A 618 7.03 15.91 -20.05
N LEU A 619 5.89 16.28 -20.64
CA LEU A 619 5.10 15.37 -21.47
C LEU A 619 5.18 15.72 -22.96
N GLU A 620 5.81 16.84 -23.30
CA GLU A 620 6.07 17.24 -24.68
C GLU A 620 7.40 16.65 -25.16
N PRO A 621 7.42 15.84 -26.24
CA PRO A 621 8.62 15.15 -26.72
C PRO A 621 9.82 16.06 -27.03
N ASP A 622 9.55 17.31 -27.44
CA ASP A 622 10.55 18.24 -27.95
C ASP A 622 11.03 19.28 -26.91
N GLN A 623 10.47 19.27 -25.69
CA GLN A 623 10.71 20.33 -24.70
C GLN A 623 11.64 19.96 -23.55
N VAL A 624 12.20 18.75 -23.52
CA VAL A 624 13.20 18.37 -22.51
C VAL A 624 14.58 18.89 -22.91
N ALA A 625 14.71 20.21 -22.96
CA ALA A 625 16.00 20.89 -22.90
C ALA A 625 16.22 21.32 -21.46
N PHE A 626 16.87 20.46 -20.66
CA PHE A 626 17.56 20.97 -19.48
C PHE A 626 18.73 21.80 -19.99
N GLY A 627 18.77 23.08 -19.59
CA GLY A 627 19.72 24.07 -20.08
C GLY A 627 21.16 23.55 -20.05
N GLN A 628 21.90 23.89 -21.12
CA GLN A 628 23.37 23.86 -21.12
C GLN A 628 23.94 24.77 -20.04
#